data_AF-A0A7S0AQ94-F1
#
_entry.id   AF-A0A7S0AQ94-F1
#
_cell.length_a   1.000
_cell.length_b   1.000
_cell.length_c   1.000
_cell.angle_alpha   90.00
_cell.angle_beta   90.00
_cell.angle_gamma   90.00
#
_symmetry.space_group_name_H-M   'P 1'
#
loop_
_entity.id
_entity.type
_entity.pdbx_description
1 polymer ?
#
loop_
_entity_poly.entity_id
_entity_poly.type
_entity_poly.pdbx_seq_one_letter_code
_entity_poly.pdbx_strand_id
1 'polypeptide(L)'
;PGNNGGDGLVAARHLSLFGFDVSVVYPASDTPTENSHSTKLAQQAGDVGVKFLDDFPSQSAMDGNYAVIVDAMFGFSFSSERGMSSPYDAILSDLIATHKGDQGTKIISVDVPSSW
;
A
#
# COMPACT_ATOMS: atom_id res chain seq x y z
N PRO A 1 -5.71 4.45 -3.72
CA PRO A 1 -7.01 5.15 -3.76
C PRO A 1 -8.16 4.39 -3.07
N GLY A 2 -9.29 5.08 -2.89
CA GLY A 2 -10.57 4.47 -2.55
C GLY A 2 -10.66 3.89 -1.12
N ASN A 3 -11.67 3.05 -0.90
CA ASN A 3 -11.95 2.46 0.42
C ASN A 3 -10.84 1.50 0.86
N ASN A 4 -10.33 0.65 -0.04
CA ASN A 4 -9.27 -0.31 0.31
C ASN A 4 -7.99 0.41 0.76
N GLY A 5 -7.65 1.54 0.13
CA GLY A 5 -6.55 2.39 0.59
C GLY A 5 -6.78 2.98 1.99
N GLY A 6 -8.03 3.31 2.34
CA GLY A 6 -8.41 3.70 3.70
C GLY A 6 -8.20 2.58 4.71
N ASP A 7 -8.58 1.35 4.37
CA ASP A 7 -8.35 0.17 5.20
C ASP A 7 -6.85 -0.07 5.41
N GLY A 8 -6.04 0.13 4.37
CA GLY A 8 -4.57 0.12 4.45
C GLY A 8 -4.01 1.16 5.44
N LEU A 9 -4.54 2.39 5.47
CA LEU A 9 -4.12 3.42 6.42
C LEU A 9 -4.49 3.06 7.87
N VAL A 10 -5.67 2.49 8.07
CA VAL A 10 -6.08 1.98 9.40
C VAL A 10 -5.16 0.84 9.83
N ALA A 11 -4.89 -0.13 8.94
CA ALA A 11 -3.98 -1.23 9.21
C ALA A 11 -2.57 -0.71 9.57
N ALA A 12 -2.03 0.24 8.81
CA ALA A 12 -0.72 0.83 9.07
C ALA A 12 -0.63 1.47 10.47
N ARG A 13 -1.65 2.25 10.85
CA ARG A 13 -1.74 2.84 12.20
C ARG A 13 -1.72 1.75 13.29
N HIS A 14 -2.51 0.70 13.14
CA HIS A 14 -2.57 -0.38 14.14
C HIS A 14 -1.27 -1.18 14.20
N LEU A 15 -0.64 -1.50 13.06
CA LEU A 15 0.65 -2.17 13.01
C LEU A 15 1.75 -1.36 13.70
N SER A 16 1.77 -0.04 13.49
CA SER A 16 2.71 0.85 14.17
C SER A 16 2.48 0.84 15.69
N LEU A 17 1.22 0.91 16.14
CA LEU A 17 0.88 0.78 17.57
C LEU A 17 1.21 -0.60 18.16
N PHE A 18 1.28 -1.64 17.34
CA PHE A 18 1.73 -2.98 17.74
C PHE A 18 3.26 -3.12 17.78
N GLY A 19 4.01 -2.06 17.45
CA GLY A 19 5.46 -2.02 17.54
C GLY A 19 6.20 -2.44 16.26
N PHE A 20 5.50 -2.53 15.12
CA PHE A 20 6.15 -2.75 13.82
C PHE A 20 6.73 -1.44 13.25
N ASP A 21 7.82 -1.53 12.50
CA ASP A 21 8.29 -0.42 11.66
C ASP A 21 7.49 -0.42 10.36
N VAL A 22 6.65 0.60 10.18
CA VAL A 22 5.66 0.66 9.11
C VAL A 22 5.97 1.83 8.20
N SER A 23 6.09 1.54 6.91
CA SER A 23 6.14 2.54 5.85
C SER A 23 4.94 2.38 4.93
N VAL A 24 4.38 3.49 4.46
CA VAL A 24 3.25 3.56 3.54
C VAL A 24 3.68 4.33 2.30
N VAL A 25 3.47 3.74 1.13
CA VAL A 25 3.47 4.48 -0.14
C VAL A 25 2.03 4.84 -0.46
N TYR A 26 1.77 6.13 -0.59
CA TYR A 26 0.45 6.64 -0.97
C TYR A 26 0.63 7.54 -2.20
N PRO A 27 0.35 7.06 -3.43
CA PRO A 27 0.69 7.78 -4.65
C PRO A 27 0.15 9.22 -4.67
N ALA A 28 0.98 10.15 -5.13
CA ALA A 28 0.63 11.58 -5.15
C ALA A 28 -0.64 11.87 -5.97
N SER A 29 -0.93 11.09 -7.01
CA SER A 29 -2.17 11.20 -7.81
C SER A 29 -3.44 10.99 -7.00
N ASP A 30 -3.32 10.37 -5.83
CA ASP A 30 -4.42 10.04 -4.94
C ASP A 30 -4.43 10.88 -3.68
N THR A 31 -3.45 11.79 -3.51
CA THR A 31 -3.43 12.67 -2.35
C THR A 31 -4.78 13.36 -2.27
N PRO A 32 -5.55 13.10 -1.21
CA PRO A 32 -6.93 13.53 -1.23
C PRO A 32 -7.00 15.05 -1.15
N THR A 33 -8.08 15.63 -1.69
CA THR A 33 -8.42 17.02 -1.44
C THR A 33 -8.45 17.32 0.06
N GLU A 34 -8.12 18.56 0.43
CA GLU A 34 -8.12 18.97 1.85
C GLU A 34 -9.42 18.54 2.56
N ASN A 35 -9.28 18.01 3.78
CA ASN A 35 -10.37 17.54 4.65
C ASN A 35 -11.10 16.25 4.26
N SER A 36 -10.56 15.45 3.32
CA SER A 36 -11.12 14.12 3.06
C SER A 36 -10.99 13.17 4.28
N HIS A 37 -11.78 12.09 4.27
CA HIS A 37 -11.64 11.01 5.25
C HIS A 37 -10.24 10.39 5.21
N SER A 38 -9.70 10.12 4.02
CA SER A 38 -8.38 9.52 3.84
C SER A 38 -7.24 10.42 4.35
N THR A 39 -7.38 11.74 4.24
CA THR A 39 -6.40 12.70 4.80
C THR A 39 -6.33 12.59 6.32
N LYS A 40 -7.49 12.44 6.98
CA LYS A 40 -7.56 12.25 8.45
C LYS A 40 -6.94 10.91 8.87
N LEU A 41 -7.18 9.85 8.10
CA LEU A 41 -6.57 8.54 8.36
C LEU A 41 -5.05 8.58 8.20
N ALA A 42 -4.55 9.24 7.15
CA ALA A 42 -3.12 9.41 6.92
C ALA A 42 -2.46 10.21 8.06
N GLN A 43 -3.09 11.31 8.51
CA GLN A 43 -2.62 12.07 9.67
C GLN A 43 -2.54 11.18 10.92
N GLN A 44 -3.61 10.44 11.24
CA GLN A 44 -3.64 9.56 12.40
C GLN A 44 -2.58 8.45 12.36
N ALA A 45 -2.26 7.95 11.16
CA ALA A 45 -1.18 6.98 10.97
C ALA A 45 0.20 7.66 11.20
N GLY A 46 0.41 8.85 10.66
CA GLY A 46 1.63 9.63 10.90
C GLY A 46 1.84 9.99 12.37
N ASP A 47 0.77 10.35 13.09
CA ASP A 47 0.79 10.71 14.51
C ASP A 47 1.30 9.57 15.41
N VAL A 48 1.19 8.31 14.96
CA VAL A 48 1.70 7.13 15.70
C VAL A 48 3.05 6.63 15.19
N GLY A 49 3.66 7.31 14.21
CA GLY A 49 5.01 7.01 13.73
C GLY A 49 5.09 6.23 12.41
N VAL A 50 3.98 6.09 11.67
CA VAL A 50 4.01 5.53 10.31
C VAL A 50 4.79 6.47 9.38
N LYS A 51 5.76 5.93 8.65
CA LYS A 51 6.57 6.67 7.67
C LYS A 51 5.84 6.73 6.34
N PHE A 52 5.67 7.91 5.77
CA PHE A 52 5.15 8.05 4.41
C PHE A 52 6.32 8.21 3.45
N LEU A 53 6.36 7.38 2.43
CA LEU A 53 7.39 7.41 1.39
C LEU A 53 6.87 8.20 0.18
N ASP A 54 7.71 9.10 -0.33
CA ASP A 54 7.40 9.89 -1.52
C ASP A 54 7.43 9.02 -2.79
N ASP A 55 8.37 8.06 -2.83
CA ASP A 55 8.59 7.15 -3.96
C ASP A 55 8.37 5.69 -3.56
N PHE A 56 7.94 4.90 -4.54
CA PHE A 56 7.84 3.45 -4.37
C PHE A 56 9.25 2.83 -4.25
N PRO A 57 9.51 1.94 -3.28
CA PRO A 57 10.81 1.30 -3.12
C PRO A 57 11.24 0.51 -4.36
N SER A 58 12.55 0.41 -4.62
CA SER A 58 13.07 -0.49 -5.65
C SER A 58 12.74 -1.95 -5.33
N GLN A 59 12.70 -2.81 -6.34
CA GLN A 59 12.49 -4.26 -6.19
C GLN A 59 13.44 -4.87 -5.13
N SER A 60 14.74 -4.52 -5.19
CA SER A 60 15.72 -4.98 -4.21
C SER A 60 15.43 -4.53 -2.77
N ALA A 61 14.86 -3.35 -2.58
CA ALA A 61 14.48 -2.85 -1.27
C ALA A 61 13.23 -3.58 -0.76
N MET A 62 12.25 -3.85 -1.63
CA MET A 62 11.08 -4.65 -1.28
C MET A 62 11.45 -6.08 -0.85
N ASP A 63 12.36 -6.70 -1.59
CA ASP A 63 12.82 -8.07 -1.34
C ASP A 63 13.70 -8.18 -0.09
N GLY A 64 14.47 -7.14 0.24
CA GLY A 64 15.50 -7.20 1.30
C GLY A 64 15.16 -6.48 2.60
N ASN A 65 14.37 -5.40 2.55
CA ASN A 65 14.16 -4.51 3.71
C ASN A 65 12.80 -4.71 4.38
N TYR A 66 11.86 -5.40 3.72
CA TYR A 66 10.50 -5.58 4.24
C TYR A 66 10.19 -7.06 4.40
N ALA A 67 9.79 -7.46 5.61
CA ALA A 67 9.34 -8.84 5.87
C ALA A 67 7.93 -9.10 5.27
N VAL A 68 7.10 -8.06 5.24
CA VAL A 68 5.71 -8.13 4.77
C VAL A 68 5.37 -6.88 3.97
N ILE A 69 4.67 -7.08 2.85
CA ILE A 69 4.03 -6.04 2.07
C ILE A 69 2.52 -6.21 2.20
N VAL A 70 1.82 -5.12 2.54
CA VAL A 70 0.36 -5.09 2.59
C VAL A 70 -0.16 -4.47 1.30
N ASP A 71 -0.83 -5.27 0.49
CA ASP A 71 -1.50 -4.82 -0.73
C ASP A 71 -2.90 -4.32 -0.38
N ALA A 72 -3.07 -3.00 -0.37
CA ALA A 72 -4.33 -2.32 -0.10
C ALA A 72 -4.71 -1.37 -1.25
N MET A 73 -4.25 -1.64 -2.48
CA MET A 73 -4.48 -0.72 -3.61
C MET A 73 -5.92 -0.79 -4.13
N PHE A 74 -6.42 -2.00 -4.44
CA PHE A 74 -7.72 -2.20 -5.06
C PHE A 74 -8.50 -3.33 -4.38
N GLY A 75 -9.70 -3.04 -3.90
CA GLY A 75 -10.64 -4.03 -3.37
C GLY A 75 -11.66 -4.49 -4.43
N PHE A 76 -12.69 -5.22 -4.01
CA PHE A 76 -13.68 -5.88 -4.87
C PHE A 76 -14.41 -4.94 -5.85
N SER A 77 -14.49 -3.64 -5.56
CA SER A 77 -15.18 -2.66 -6.41
C SER A 77 -14.35 -2.20 -7.61
N PHE A 78 -13.07 -2.57 -7.67
CA PHE A 78 -12.22 -2.27 -8.82
C PHE A 78 -12.61 -3.16 -10.01
N SER A 79 -12.65 -2.57 -11.20
CA SER A 79 -12.85 -3.32 -12.45
C SER A 79 -11.69 -3.03 -13.38
N SER A 80 -10.98 -4.11 -13.75
CA SER A 80 -9.85 -4.09 -14.69
C SER A 80 -10.28 -3.74 -16.12
N GLU A 81 -11.58 -3.72 -16.43
CA GLU A 81 -12.12 -3.36 -17.76
C GLU A 81 -11.74 -1.94 -18.19
N ARG A 82 -11.52 -1.03 -17.24
CA ARG A 82 -11.08 0.35 -17.52
C ARG A 82 -9.56 0.49 -17.67
N GLY A 83 -8.81 -0.60 -17.54
CA GLY A 83 -7.36 -0.60 -17.50
C GLY A 83 -6.80 -0.05 -16.18
N MET A 84 -5.58 -0.45 -15.86
CA MET A 84 -4.82 0.09 -14.73
C MET A 84 -3.82 1.10 -15.28
N SER A 85 -3.86 2.34 -14.80
CA SER A 85 -2.92 3.39 -15.21
C SER A 85 -1.72 3.44 -14.28
N SER A 86 -0.62 4.00 -14.78
CA SER A 86 0.53 4.37 -13.95
C SER A 86 0.12 5.26 -12.76
N PRO A 87 0.71 5.07 -11.57
CA PRO A 87 1.82 4.14 -11.25
C PRO A 87 1.39 2.71 -10.88
N TYR A 88 0.10 2.39 -10.88
CA TYR A 88 -0.42 1.14 -10.30
C TYR A 88 -0.02 -0.12 -11.07
N ASP A 89 0.09 -0.03 -12.39
CA ASP A 89 0.53 -1.13 -13.27
C ASP A 89 1.98 -1.55 -12.99
N ALA A 90 2.87 -0.57 -12.78
CA ALA A 90 4.26 -0.79 -12.40
C ALA A 90 4.36 -1.40 -11.00
N ILE A 91 3.66 -0.82 -10.02
CA ILE A 91 3.63 -1.33 -8.64
C ILE A 91 3.14 -2.79 -8.62
N LEU A 92 2.05 -3.10 -9.32
CA LEU A 92 1.54 -4.46 -9.40
C LEU A 92 2.56 -5.44 -10.00
N SER A 93 3.28 -5.00 -11.04
CA SER A 93 4.33 -5.82 -11.66
C SER A 93 5.45 -6.15 -10.68
N ASP A 94 5.86 -5.18 -9.86
CA ASP A 94 6.89 -5.35 -8.83
C ASP A 94 6.38 -6.25 -7.68
N LEU A 95 5.11 -6.13 -7.26
CA LEU A 95 4.51 -7.05 -6.29
C LEU A 95 4.46 -8.50 -6.81
N ILE A 96 4.13 -8.69 -8.09
CA ILE A 96 4.14 -10.01 -8.72
C ILE A 96 5.56 -10.60 -8.76
N ALA A 97 6.57 -9.77 -9.06
CA ALA A 97 7.97 -10.20 -9.05
C ALA A 97 8.41 -10.64 -7.64
N THR A 98 8.08 -9.83 -6.62
CA THR A 98 8.32 -10.14 -5.21
C THR A 98 7.66 -11.47 -4.81
N HIS A 99 6.39 -11.67 -5.17
CA HIS A 99 5.66 -12.90 -4.86
C HIS A 99 6.27 -14.16 -5.46
N LYS A 100 6.82 -14.05 -6.69
CA LYS A 100 7.49 -15.14 -7.40
C LYS A 100 8.92 -15.39 -6.92
N GLY A 101 9.52 -14.42 -6.24
CA GLY A 101 10.86 -14.53 -5.67
C GLY A 101 10.92 -15.47 -4.46
N ASP A 102 12.13 -15.81 -4.03
CA ASP A 102 12.43 -16.66 -2.87
C ASP A 102 12.98 -15.87 -1.67
N GLN A 103 12.93 -14.54 -1.73
CA GLN A 103 13.58 -13.62 -0.78
C GLN A 103 12.88 -13.54 0.59
N GLY A 104 11.78 -14.27 0.77
CA GLY A 104 11.11 -14.43 2.07
C GLY A 104 10.01 -13.40 2.36
N THR A 105 10.01 -12.26 1.68
CA THR A 105 8.96 -11.24 1.77
C THR A 105 7.58 -11.82 1.47
N LYS A 106 6.61 -11.55 2.35
CA LYS A 106 5.22 -12.02 2.20
C LYS A 106 4.32 -10.89 1.76
N ILE A 107 3.36 -11.20 0.89
CA ILE A 107 2.33 -10.25 0.46
C ILE A 107 1.01 -10.65 1.11
N ILE A 108 0.36 -9.68 1.77
CA ILE A 108 -0.96 -9.84 2.37
C ILE A 108 -1.89 -8.83 1.71
N SER A 109 -2.90 -9.32 0.99
CA SER A 109 -3.88 -8.46 0.34
C SER A 109 -5.07 -8.19 1.24
N VAL A 110 -5.49 -6.94 1.29
CA VAL A 110 -6.71 -6.50 1.96
C VAL A 110 -7.87 -6.69 1.00
N ASP A 111 -8.91 -7.38 1.47
CA ASP A 111 -10.10 -7.79 0.71
C ASP A 111 -9.82 -8.81 -0.41
N VAL A 112 -9.17 -8.40 -1.50
CA VAL A 112 -8.78 -9.26 -2.63
C VAL A 112 -7.38 -8.88 -3.13
N PRO A 113 -6.62 -9.80 -3.75
CA PRO A 113 -5.39 -9.41 -4.43
C PRO A 113 -5.69 -8.38 -5.50
N SER A 114 -4.98 -7.24 -5.46
CA SER A 114 -5.17 -6.19 -6.46
C SER A 114 -5.02 -6.77 -7.86
N SER A 115 -5.99 -6.48 -8.74
CA SER A 115 -6.13 -6.96 -10.12
C SER A 115 -6.80 -8.34 -10.35
N TRP A 116 -7.33 -9.00 -9.30
CA TRP A 116 -8.13 -10.23 -9.47
C TRP A 116 -9.57 -9.96 -9.90
#